data_AF-A0A9W8LZK5-F1
#
_entry.id   AF-A0A9W8LZK5-F1
#
_cell.length_a   1.000
_cell.length_b   1.000
_cell.length_c   1.000
_cell.angle_alpha   90.00
_cell.angle_beta   90.00
_cell.angle_gamma   90.00
#
_symmetry.space_group_name_H-M   'P 1'
#
loop_
_entity.id
_entity.type
_entity.pdbx_description
1 polymer ?
#
loop_
_entity_poly.entity_id
_entity_poly.type
_entity_poly.pdbx_seq_one_letter_code
_entity_poly.pdbx_strand_id
1 'polypeptide(L)'
;MVVQPGERNVFDQRFIEQRLWERYNIKVLRLTFAEIKEKCHVDNDHRLFVDNSEIAVAYYRSGYAPTDFPTENEWDGRWLVEKSRAIAVPSLAYHLAGCKKIQQVLAQPGVVERFITNPEVAARIRECFVGLYPLDSSAEGQAAFKMAIANPDRFVLKPQREGGGYNSYGEDIPKLLNSMSSEERKGYILMDLIRAPEFGSVLLRNGELVAADVVSELGIYGIWVR
;
A
#
# COMPACT_ATOMS: atom_id res chain seq x y z
N MET A 1 -1.69 17.19 -6.27
CA MET A 1 -0.98 16.13 -5.53
C MET A 1 -1.40 16.21 -4.08
N VAL A 2 -1.91 15.11 -3.53
CA VAL A 2 -2.34 15.03 -2.13
C VAL A 2 -1.17 14.55 -1.29
N VAL A 3 -0.77 15.29 -0.26
CA VAL A 3 0.52 15.10 0.44
C VAL A 3 0.34 15.05 1.95
N GLN A 4 1.32 14.47 2.66
CA GLN A 4 1.37 14.50 4.12
C GLN A 4 1.82 15.89 4.63
N PRO A 5 1.29 16.37 5.77
CA PRO A 5 1.87 17.51 6.47
C PRO A 5 3.33 17.22 6.86
N GLY A 6 4.25 18.12 6.53
CA GLY A 6 5.67 17.95 6.89
C GLY A 6 6.42 16.83 6.17
N GLU A 7 5.98 16.45 4.96
CA GLU A 7 6.61 15.41 4.13
C GLU A 7 8.14 15.58 4.00
N ARG A 8 8.88 14.54 4.43
CA ARG A 8 10.34 14.53 4.38
C ARG A 8 10.88 14.14 3.01
N ASN A 9 10.17 13.28 2.30
CA ASN A 9 10.51 12.84 0.94
C ASN A 9 9.92 13.77 -0.13
N VAL A 10 9.86 15.08 0.15
CA VAL A 10 9.27 16.08 -0.74
C VAL A 10 10.05 16.19 -2.06
N PHE A 11 11.36 15.98 -2.05
CA PHE A 11 12.19 16.14 -3.24
C PHE A 11 11.85 15.10 -4.33
N ASP A 12 11.57 13.84 -3.94
CA ASP A 12 11.06 12.82 -4.86
C ASP A 12 9.76 13.27 -5.55
N GLN A 13 8.85 13.90 -4.79
CA GLN A 13 7.60 14.43 -5.32
C GLN A 13 7.82 15.64 -6.24
N ARG A 14 8.73 16.55 -5.88
CA ARG A 14 9.03 17.77 -6.65
C ARG A 14 9.58 17.46 -8.04
N PHE A 15 10.32 16.36 -8.21
CA PHE A 15 10.76 15.94 -9.54
C PHE A 15 9.58 15.66 -10.48
N ILE A 16 8.51 15.05 -10.00
CA ILE A 16 7.29 14.81 -10.79
C ILE A 16 6.64 16.15 -11.17
N GLU A 17 6.51 17.06 -10.21
CA GLU A 17 5.92 18.39 -10.42
C GLU A 17 6.68 19.20 -11.46
N GLN A 18 8.01 19.25 -11.33
CA GLN A 18 8.88 19.97 -12.27
C GLN A 18 8.78 19.38 -13.68
N ARG A 19 8.79 18.05 -13.81
CA ARG A 19 8.63 17.39 -15.12
C ARG A 19 7.27 17.66 -15.76
N LEU A 20 6.19 17.66 -14.97
CA LEU A 20 4.85 18.00 -15.45
C LEU A 20 4.78 19.44 -15.96
N TRP A 21 5.40 20.37 -15.25
CA TRP A 21 5.45 21.77 -15.64
C TRP A 21 6.31 22.01 -16.88
N GLU A 22 7.59 21.63 -16.84
CA GLU A 22 8.56 21.95 -17.89
C GLU A 22 8.23 21.28 -19.23
N ARG A 23 7.72 20.05 -19.20
CA ARG A 23 7.49 19.28 -20.42
C ARG A 23 6.06 19.38 -20.95
N TYR A 24 5.09 19.57 -20.07
CA TYR A 24 3.68 19.48 -20.43
C TYR A 24 2.87 20.72 -20.05
N ASN A 25 3.50 21.73 -19.41
CA ASN A 25 2.83 22.93 -18.91
C ASN A 25 1.65 22.62 -17.96
N ILE A 26 1.73 21.50 -17.25
CA ILE A 26 0.72 21.05 -16.28
C ILE A 26 1.10 21.58 -14.90
N LYS A 27 0.22 22.40 -14.32
CA LYS A 27 0.41 22.93 -12.96
C LYS A 27 0.03 21.87 -11.93
N VAL A 28 0.82 21.78 -10.85
CA VAL A 28 0.53 20.91 -9.71
C VAL A 28 0.32 21.75 -8.46
N LEU A 29 -0.85 21.58 -7.83
CA LEU A 29 -1.11 22.06 -6.47
C LEU A 29 -0.78 20.95 -5.48
N ARG A 30 -0.13 21.30 -4.36
CA ARG A 30 0.14 20.39 -3.24
C ARG A 30 -0.84 20.73 -2.12
N LEU A 31 -1.66 19.78 -1.73
CA LEU A 31 -2.65 19.97 -0.67
C LEU A 31 -2.65 18.76 0.27
N THR A 32 -2.81 19.01 1.55
CA THR A 32 -3.15 17.98 2.55
C THR A 32 -4.65 17.67 2.48
N PHE A 33 -5.10 16.57 3.09
CA PHE A 33 -6.54 16.28 3.14
C PHE A 33 -7.34 17.35 3.90
N ALA A 34 -6.79 17.88 4.99
CA ALA A 34 -7.40 18.99 5.72
C ALA A 34 -7.57 20.24 4.84
N GLU A 35 -6.55 20.61 4.06
CA GLU A 35 -6.66 21.72 3.12
C GLU A 35 -7.62 21.44 1.97
N ILE A 36 -7.72 20.18 1.52
CA ILE A 36 -8.74 19.80 0.53
C ILE A 36 -10.13 20.03 1.11
N LYS A 37 -10.37 19.63 2.36
CA LYS A 37 -11.64 19.87 3.03
C LYS A 37 -11.96 21.36 3.19
N GLU A 38 -10.96 22.17 3.46
CA GLU A 38 -11.10 23.61 3.72
C GLU A 38 -11.27 24.43 2.43
N LYS A 39 -10.44 24.15 1.42
CA LYS A 39 -10.26 25.02 0.24
C LYS A 39 -10.95 24.50 -1.01
N CYS A 40 -11.23 23.20 -1.07
CA CYS A 40 -11.86 22.62 -2.25
C CYS A 40 -13.38 22.57 -2.12
N HIS A 41 -14.05 22.61 -3.26
CA HIS A 41 -15.48 22.31 -3.36
C HIS A 41 -15.77 21.52 -4.62
N VAL A 42 -16.95 20.89 -4.66
CA VAL A 42 -17.44 20.15 -5.83
C VAL A 42 -18.67 20.87 -6.36
N ASP A 43 -18.71 21.15 -7.66
CA ASP A 43 -19.84 21.83 -8.29
C ASP A 43 -20.98 20.86 -8.66
N ASN A 44 -22.03 21.38 -9.30
CA ASN A 44 -23.20 20.60 -9.71
C ASN A 44 -22.88 19.55 -10.80
N ASP A 45 -21.78 19.73 -11.54
CA ASP A 45 -21.30 18.78 -12.55
C ASP A 45 -20.30 17.79 -11.96
N HIS A 46 -20.18 17.73 -10.63
CA HIS A 46 -19.22 16.92 -9.89
C HIS A 46 -17.74 17.23 -10.17
N ARG A 47 -17.41 18.42 -10.69
CA ARG A 47 -16.02 18.85 -10.89
C ARG A 47 -15.43 19.37 -9.58
N LEU A 48 -14.18 18.99 -9.29
CA LEU A 48 -13.45 19.44 -8.10
C LEU A 48 -12.74 20.76 -8.40
N PHE A 49 -12.94 21.76 -7.55
CA PHE A 49 -12.31 23.07 -7.69
C PHE A 49 -11.50 23.44 -6.46
N VAL A 50 -10.42 24.18 -6.67
CA VAL A 50 -9.69 24.94 -5.65
C VAL A 50 -9.60 26.37 -6.15
N ASP A 51 -10.17 27.31 -5.40
CA ASP A 51 -10.44 28.66 -5.88
C ASP A 51 -11.20 28.61 -7.24
N ASN A 52 -10.61 29.19 -8.30
CA ASN A 52 -11.16 29.19 -9.66
C ASN A 52 -10.52 28.13 -10.59
N SER A 53 -9.75 27.19 -10.04
CA SER A 53 -9.04 26.17 -10.83
C SER A 53 -9.71 24.80 -10.71
N GLU A 54 -10.11 24.23 -11.84
CA GLU A 54 -10.62 22.85 -11.90
C GLU A 54 -9.46 21.84 -11.74
N ILE A 55 -9.68 20.82 -10.91
CA ILE A 55 -8.74 19.73 -10.66
C ILE A 55 -9.10 18.52 -11.53
N ALA A 56 -8.25 18.23 -12.51
CA ALA A 56 -8.41 17.07 -13.38
C ALA A 56 -7.94 15.75 -12.74
N VAL A 57 -6.87 15.78 -11.93
CA VAL A 57 -6.21 14.59 -11.37
C VAL A 57 -5.86 14.80 -9.90
N ALA A 58 -6.28 13.86 -9.05
CA ALA A 58 -5.85 13.76 -7.67
C ALA A 58 -4.82 12.64 -7.51
N TYR A 59 -3.54 13.00 -7.56
CA TYR A 59 -2.43 12.07 -7.37
C TYR A 59 -2.04 11.97 -5.89
N TYR A 60 -2.26 10.80 -5.28
CA TYR A 60 -2.04 10.58 -3.86
C TYR A 60 -0.58 10.23 -3.56
N ARG A 61 0.01 11.01 -2.66
CA ARG A 61 1.27 10.75 -1.96
C ARG A 61 1.05 10.70 -0.44
N SER A 62 -0.19 10.50 -0.02
CA SER A 62 -0.65 10.31 1.36
C SER A 62 -1.98 9.52 1.34
N GLY A 63 -2.48 9.16 2.51
CA GLY A 63 -3.78 8.49 2.68
C GLY A 63 -3.70 6.97 2.63
N TYR A 64 -2.52 6.41 2.87
CA TYR A 64 -2.25 4.97 2.93
C TYR A 64 -2.01 4.47 4.37
N ALA A 65 -1.88 5.39 5.33
CA ALA A 65 -1.74 5.06 6.76
C ALA A 65 -2.84 5.75 7.58
N PRO A 66 -3.33 5.14 8.68
CA PRO A 66 -4.30 5.78 9.57
C PRO A 66 -3.80 7.11 10.17
N THR A 67 -2.49 7.27 10.32
CA THR A 67 -1.86 8.52 10.78
C THR A 67 -2.07 9.70 9.83
N ASP A 68 -2.46 9.44 8.58
CA ASP A 68 -2.85 10.48 7.62
C ASP A 68 -4.28 11.00 7.84
N PHE A 69 -5.03 10.37 8.76
CA PHE A 69 -6.42 10.68 9.11
C PHE A 69 -6.57 10.90 10.62
N PRO A 70 -5.90 11.93 11.19
CA PRO A 70 -5.99 12.22 12.62
C PRO A 70 -7.39 12.67 13.06
N THR A 71 -8.20 13.22 12.15
CA THR A 71 -9.56 13.69 12.41
C THR A 71 -10.52 13.33 11.27
N GLU A 72 -11.82 13.63 11.44
CA GLU A 72 -12.82 13.48 10.37
C GLU A 72 -12.59 14.44 9.19
N ASN A 73 -11.87 15.54 9.37
CA ASN A 73 -11.60 16.48 8.28
C ASN A 73 -10.81 15.83 7.14
N GLU A 74 -9.87 14.95 7.47
CA GLU A 74 -9.09 14.26 6.45
C GLU A 74 -9.93 13.22 5.70
N TRP A 75 -10.85 12.54 6.40
CA TRP A 75 -11.82 11.64 5.80
C TRP A 75 -12.77 12.39 4.86
N ASP A 76 -13.30 13.53 5.30
CA ASP A 76 -14.15 14.38 4.46
C ASP A 76 -13.38 14.93 3.25
N GLY A 77 -12.10 15.30 3.42
CA GLY A 77 -11.22 15.75 2.34
C GLY A 77 -10.99 14.65 1.31
N ARG A 78 -10.73 13.41 1.76
CA ARG A 78 -10.64 12.25 0.88
C ARG A 78 -11.96 11.98 0.16
N TRP A 79 -13.07 12.02 0.89
CA TRP A 79 -14.40 11.81 0.35
C TRP A 79 -14.76 12.84 -0.73
N LEU A 80 -14.37 14.10 -0.54
CA LEU A 80 -14.58 15.18 -1.51
C LEU A 80 -13.93 14.88 -2.86
N VAL A 81 -12.73 14.31 -2.84
CA VAL A 81 -12.04 13.88 -4.07
C VAL A 81 -12.75 12.68 -4.71
N GLU A 82 -13.04 11.64 -3.93
CA GLU A 82 -13.61 10.39 -4.46
C GLU A 82 -15.03 10.57 -5.05
N LYS A 83 -15.81 11.54 -4.55
CA LYS A 83 -17.14 11.86 -5.12
C LYS A 83 -17.10 12.81 -6.32
N SER A 84 -15.91 13.29 -6.69
CA SER A 84 -15.73 14.21 -7.82
C SER A 84 -15.40 13.45 -9.11
N ARG A 85 -15.37 14.17 -10.24
CA ARG A 85 -14.92 13.69 -11.55
C ARG A 85 -13.40 13.71 -11.72
N ALA A 86 -12.65 14.22 -10.73
CA ALA A 86 -11.20 14.20 -10.79
C ALA A 86 -10.70 12.75 -10.85
N ILE A 87 -9.73 12.47 -11.70
CA ILE A 87 -9.13 11.14 -11.81
C ILE A 87 -8.26 10.90 -10.58
N ALA A 88 -8.72 10.03 -9.69
CA ALA A 88 -8.00 9.60 -8.50
C ALA A 88 -6.90 8.59 -8.87
N VAL A 89 -5.66 8.85 -8.43
CA VAL A 89 -4.50 7.98 -8.69
C VAL A 89 -3.82 7.61 -7.36
N PRO A 90 -4.08 6.41 -6.81
CA PRO A 90 -5.09 5.43 -7.24
C PRO A 90 -6.53 5.85 -6.86
N SER A 91 -7.53 5.25 -7.52
CA SER A 91 -8.92 5.28 -7.02
C SER A 91 -9.07 4.48 -5.74
N LEU A 92 -10.16 4.66 -4.99
CA LEU A 92 -10.42 3.87 -3.78
C LEU A 92 -10.42 2.36 -4.05
N ALA A 93 -10.98 1.91 -5.17
CA ALA A 93 -10.97 0.49 -5.55
C ALA A 93 -9.54 -0.03 -5.79
N TYR A 94 -8.68 0.75 -6.44
CA TYR A 94 -7.27 0.38 -6.64
C TYR A 94 -6.48 0.40 -5.33
N HIS A 95 -6.81 1.32 -4.40
CA HIS A 95 -6.21 1.32 -3.07
C HIS A 95 -6.55 0.03 -2.32
N LEU A 96 -7.82 -0.39 -2.33
CA LEU A 96 -8.26 -1.65 -1.71
C LEU A 96 -7.65 -2.88 -2.38
N ALA A 97 -7.46 -2.85 -3.71
CA ALA A 97 -6.80 -3.94 -4.43
C ALA A 97 -5.34 -4.17 -3.97
N GLY A 98 -4.69 -3.14 -3.42
CA GLY A 98 -3.34 -3.22 -2.85
C GLY A 98 -3.26 -3.86 -1.46
N CYS A 99 -4.40 -4.13 -0.80
CA CYS A 99 -4.40 -4.70 0.55
C CYS A 99 -3.77 -6.10 0.58
N LYS A 100 -3.06 -6.41 1.67
CA LYS A 100 -2.43 -7.72 1.90
C LYS A 100 -3.47 -8.86 1.87
N LYS A 101 -4.71 -8.61 2.30
CA LYS A 101 -5.79 -9.59 2.17
C LYS A 101 -6.10 -9.93 0.71
N ILE A 102 -6.13 -8.94 -0.19
CA ILE A 102 -6.35 -9.19 -1.62
C ILE A 102 -5.17 -9.95 -2.22
N GLN A 103 -3.93 -9.60 -1.85
CA GLN A 103 -2.74 -10.38 -2.23
C GLN A 103 -2.88 -11.86 -1.82
N GLN A 104 -3.32 -12.14 -0.59
CA GLN A 104 -3.54 -13.51 -0.11
C GLN A 104 -4.66 -14.22 -0.87
N VAL A 105 -5.79 -13.55 -1.11
CA VAL A 105 -6.92 -14.15 -1.84
C VAL A 105 -6.55 -14.45 -3.29
N LEU A 106 -5.79 -13.59 -3.96
CA LEU A 106 -5.30 -13.82 -5.32
C LEU A 106 -4.39 -15.06 -5.41
N ALA A 107 -3.69 -15.42 -4.34
CA ALA A 107 -2.82 -16.61 -4.34
C ALA A 107 -3.59 -17.94 -4.28
N GLN A 108 -4.88 -17.92 -3.92
CA GLN A 108 -5.71 -19.13 -3.86
C GLN A 108 -5.85 -19.77 -5.25
N PRO A 109 -5.99 -21.11 -5.33
CA PRO A 109 -6.20 -21.81 -6.60
C PRO A 109 -7.43 -21.27 -7.36
N GLY A 110 -7.25 -20.98 -8.66
CA GLY A 110 -8.34 -20.55 -9.54
C GLY A 110 -8.76 -19.08 -9.41
N VAL A 111 -8.23 -18.30 -8.47
CA VAL A 111 -8.68 -16.91 -8.26
C VAL A 111 -8.07 -15.97 -9.31
N VAL A 112 -6.79 -16.11 -9.66
CA VAL A 112 -6.16 -15.30 -10.72
C VAL A 112 -6.89 -15.48 -12.05
N GLU A 113 -7.26 -16.72 -12.35
CA GLU A 113 -7.91 -17.16 -13.59
C GLU A 113 -9.31 -16.54 -13.78
N ARG A 114 -9.94 -16.05 -12.71
CA ARG A 114 -11.19 -15.28 -12.79
C ARG A 114 -10.98 -13.89 -13.38
N PHE A 115 -9.77 -13.34 -13.28
CA PHE A 115 -9.42 -11.99 -13.73
C PHE A 115 -8.51 -11.99 -14.97
N ILE A 116 -7.70 -13.04 -15.14
CA ILE A 116 -6.73 -13.19 -16.21
C ILE A 116 -7.09 -14.43 -17.04
N THR A 117 -7.69 -14.21 -18.20
CA THR A 117 -8.16 -15.29 -19.08
C THR A 117 -7.04 -15.96 -19.88
N ASN A 118 -5.89 -15.29 -20.06
CA ASN A 118 -4.72 -15.89 -20.71
C ASN A 118 -4.00 -16.84 -19.72
N PRO A 119 -3.96 -18.15 -19.98
CA PRO A 119 -3.39 -19.13 -19.05
C PRO A 119 -1.89 -18.94 -18.80
N GLU A 120 -1.11 -18.54 -19.81
CA GLU A 120 0.33 -18.32 -19.68
C GLU A 120 0.62 -17.11 -18.79
N VAL A 121 -0.16 -16.04 -18.93
CA VAL A 121 -0.04 -14.86 -18.06
C VAL A 121 -0.46 -15.20 -16.64
N ALA A 122 -1.54 -15.95 -16.46
CA ALA A 122 -1.98 -16.41 -15.14
C ALA A 122 -0.90 -17.27 -14.46
N ALA A 123 -0.30 -18.22 -15.20
CA ALA A 123 0.79 -19.06 -14.71
C ALA A 123 1.99 -18.22 -14.24
N ARG A 124 2.45 -17.26 -15.07
CA ARG A 124 3.55 -16.35 -14.71
C ARG A 124 3.27 -15.49 -13.48
N ILE A 125 2.02 -15.06 -13.28
CA ILE A 125 1.63 -14.33 -12.06
C ILE A 125 1.73 -15.25 -10.85
N ARG A 126 1.24 -16.49 -10.96
CA ARG A 126 1.27 -17.47 -9.87
C ARG A 126 2.69 -17.89 -9.49
N GLU A 127 3.61 -17.95 -10.44
CA GLU A 127 5.04 -18.23 -10.20
C GLU A 127 5.70 -17.21 -9.26
N CYS A 128 5.17 -15.98 -9.20
CA CYS A 128 5.67 -14.94 -8.31
C CYS A 128 5.11 -15.02 -6.88
N PHE A 129 4.17 -15.93 -6.60
CA PHE A 129 3.56 -16.05 -5.28
C PHE A 129 4.33 -17.03 -4.40
N VAL A 130 4.50 -16.65 -3.13
CA VAL A 130 4.89 -17.56 -2.04
C VAL A 130 3.64 -18.05 -1.31
N GLY A 131 3.81 -18.91 -0.29
CA GLY A 131 2.71 -19.30 0.58
C GLY A 131 2.07 -18.07 1.25
N LEU A 132 0.77 -17.90 1.02
CA LEU A 132 -0.03 -16.80 1.54
C LEU A 132 -1.31 -17.38 2.12
N TYR A 133 -1.48 -17.26 3.44
CA TYR A 133 -2.50 -17.98 4.18
C TYR A 133 -3.42 -17.03 4.95
N PRO A 134 -4.74 -17.33 5.01
CA PRO A 134 -5.65 -16.62 5.88
C PRO A 134 -5.40 -16.97 7.36
N LEU A 135 -5.92 -16.15 8.27
CA LEU A 135 -5.95 -16.41 9.71
C LEU A 135 -7.38 -16.27 10.27
N ASP A 136 -8.33 -16.83 9.54
CA ASP A 136 -9.75 -16.83 9.88
C ASP A 136 -10.21 -18.18 10.48
N SER A 137 -11.52 -18.35 10.64
CA SER A 137 -12.13 -19.56 11.22
C SER A 137 -12.22 -20.74 10.23
N SER A 138 -11.77 -20.58 8.99
CA SER A 138 -11.74 -21.68 8.01
C SER A 138 -10.73 -22.77 8.41
N ALA A 139 -10.87 -23.96 7.84
CA ALA A 139 -9.91 -25.05 8.05
C ALA A 139 -8.48 -24.64 7.64
N GLU A 140 -8.34 -23.87 6.56
CA GLU A 140 -7.07 -23.31 6.10
C GLU A 140 -6.50 -22.31 7.12
N GLY A 141 -7.33 -21.39 7.61
CA GLY A 141 -6.92 -20.41 8.63
C GLY A 141 -6.48 -21.04 9.94
N GLN A 142 -7.19 -22.09 10.39
CA GLN A 142 -6.80 -22.85 11.59
C GLN A 142 -5.50 -23.64 11.39
N ALA A 143 -5.28 -24.20 10.19
CA ALA A 143 -4.03 -24.86 9.86
C ALA A 143 -2.86 -23.86 9.82
N ALA A 144 -3.06 -22.71 9.20
CA ALA A 144 -2.08 -21.63 9.14
C ALA A 144 -1.70 -21.12 10.53
N PHE A 145 -2.68 -20.92 11.41
CA PHE A 145 -2.42 -20.59 12.82
C PHE A 145 -1.51 -21.63 13.48
N LYS A 146 -1.83 -22.92 13.37
CA LYS A 146 -1.00 -23.99 13.95
C LYS A 146 0.42 -24.00 13.38
N MET A 147 0.58 -23.77 12.07
CA MET A 147 1.91 -23.67 11.45
C MET A 147 2.70 -22.48 11.99
N ALA A 148 2.07 -21.31 12.13
CA ALA A 148 2.69 -20.10 12.66
C ALA A 148 3.17 -20.25 14.11
N ILE A 149 2.39 -20.95 14.95
CA ILE A 149 2.77 -21.25 16.33
C ILE A 149 3.93 -22.25 16.39
N ALA A 150 3.90 -23.28 15.54
CA ALA A 150 4.88 -24.37 15.60
C ALA A 150 6.24 -24.00 14.98
N ASN A 151 6.26 -23.17 13.94
CA ASN A 151 7.49 -22.84 13.21
C ASN A 151 7.52 -21.35 12.80
N PRO A 152 7.53 -20.42 13.77
CA PRO A 152 7.36 -19.00 13.48
C PRO A 152 8.43 -18.41 12.55
N ASP A 153 9.67 -18.90 12.61
CA ASP A 153 10.79 -18.43 11.77
C ASP A 153 10.62 -18.69 10.27
N ARG A 154 9.62 -19.49 9.89
CA ARG A 154 9.29 -19.74 8.48
C ARG A 154 8.38 -18.66 7.89
N PHE A 155 7.84 -17.78 8.71
CA PHE A 155 6.76 -16.89 8.31
C PHE A 155 7.03 -15.43 8.67
N VAL A 156 6.23 -14.57 8.04
CA VAL A 156 6.00 -13.19 8.44
C VAL A 156 4.51 -12.98 8.60
N LEU A 157 4.12 -12.35 9.70
CA LEU A 157 2.74 -11.97 9.98
C LEU A 157 2.52 -10.51 9.57
N LYS A 158 1.54 -10.25 8.69
CA LYS A 158 1.32 -8.92 8.11
C LYS A 158 -0.09 -8.40 8.40
N PRO A 159 -0.25 -7.22 9.03
CA PRO A 159 -1.55 -6.56 9.13
C PRO A 159 -1.95 -5.88 7.82
N GLN A 160 -3.20 -5.43 7.71
CA GLN A 160 -3.67 -4.57 6.60
C GLN A 160 -3.16 -3.13 6.75
N ARG A 161 -1.85 -2.93 6.57
CA ARG A 161 -1.15 -1.64 6.61
C ARG A 161 -0.11 -1.53 5.50
N GLU A 162 0.16 -0.31 5.08
CA GLU A 162 1.23 0.07 4.15
C GLU A 162 2.23 1.00 4.84
N GLY A 163 3.41 1.20 4.24
CA GLY A 163 4.43 2.15 4.75
C GLY A 163 5.53 1.56 5.62
N GLY A 164 5.60 0.23 5.76
CA GLY A 164 6.67 -0.47 6.47
C GLY A 164 6.55 -0.43 8.00
N GLY A 165 7.27 -1.32 8.69
CA GLY A 165 7.37 -1.34 10.16
C GLY A 165 6.21 -2.01 10.93
N TYR A 166 5.22 -2.60 10.24
CA TYR A 166 4.05 -3.22 10.89
C TYR A 166 4.07 -4.76 10.95
N ASN A 167 5.06 -5.40 10.33
CA ASN A 167 5.13 -6.86 10.28
C ASN A 167 5.72 -7.44 11.56
N SER A 168 5.31 -8.67 11.92
CA SER A 168 5.90 -9.44 13.02
C SER A 168 6.64 -10.66 12.48
N TYR A 169 7.75 -11.02 13.13
CA TYR A 169 8.67 -12.08 12.71
C TYR A 169 9.05 -12.97 13.90
N GLY A 170 9.43 -14.22 13.63
CA GLY A 170 9.96 -15.14 14.64
C GLY A 170 9.08 -15.22 15.89
N GLU A 171 9.69 -15.20 17.06
CA GLU A 171 9.03 -15.33 18.37
C GLU A 171 7.97 -14.27 18.69
N ASP A 172 7.88 -13.18 17.93
CA ASP A 172 6.82 -12.19 18.09
C ASP A 172 5.50 -12.65 17.45
N ILE A 173 5.56 -13.57 16.47
CA ILE A 173 4.37 -14.13 15.81
C ILE A 173 3.51 -14.91 16.83
N PRO A 174 4.02 -15.90 17.58
CA PRO A 174 3.18 -16.65 18.52
C PRO A 174 2.65 -15.77 19.65
N LYS A 175 3.46 -14.84 20.17
CA LYS A 175 3.03 -13.89 21.22
C LYS A 175 1.84 -13.07 20.76
N LEU A 176 1.92 -12.49 19.57
CA LEU A 176 0.87 -11.64 19.02
C LEU A 176 -0.40 -12.43 18.66
N LEU A 177 -0.25 -13.60 18.04
CA LEU A 177 -1.39 -14.43 17.66
C LEU A 177 -2.15 -14.97 18.88
N ASN A 178 -1.44 -15.33 19.95
CA ASN A 178 -2.04 -15.83 21.18
C ASN A 178 -2.74 -14.73 22.00
N SER A 179 -2.35 -13.46 21.85
CA SER A 179 -3.05 -12.35 22.50
C SER A 179 -4.32 -11.91 21.77
N MET A 180 -4.56 -12.41 20.56
CA MET A 180 -5.72 -12.05 19.73
C MET A 180 -6.83 -13.10 19.78
N SER A 181 -8.07 -12.62 19.75
CA SER A 181 -9.26 -13.40 19.40
C SER A 181 -9.22 -13.89 17.95
N SER A 182 -10.07 -14.86 17.61
CA SER A 182 -10.23 -15.31 16.23
C SER A 182 -10.71 -14.21 15.28
N GLU A 183 -11.46 -13.23 15.78
CA GLU A 183 -11.93 -12.10 14.97
C GLU A 183 -10.79 -11.14 14.64
N GLU A 184 -9.97 -10.78 15.62
CA GLU A 184 -8.83 -9.87 15.42
C GLU A 184 -7.78 -10.46 14.47
N ARG A 185 -7.58 -11.78 14.50
CA ARG A 185 -6.66 -12.47 13.60
C ARG A 185 -7.02 -12.31 12.12
N LYS A 186 -8.30 -12.06 11.79
CA LYS A 186 -8.72 -11.78 10.40
C LYS A 186 -8.12 -10.49 9.83
N GLY A 187 -7.65 -9.59 10.70
CA GLY A 187 -6.90 -8.38 10.31
C GLY A 187 -5.51 -8.67 9.76
N TYR A 188 -5.07 -9.94 9.77
CA TYR A 188 -3.73 -10.36 9.38
C TYR A 188 -3.75 -11.42 8.28
N ILE A 189 -2.62 -11.53 7.59
CA ILE A 189 -2.28 -12.69 6.77
C ILE A 189 -0.97 -13.30 7.26
N LEU A 190 -0.82 -14.60 7.10
CA LEU A 190 0.46 -15.28 7.27
C LEU A 190 1.10 -15.46 5.90
N MET A 191 2.39 -15.17 5.77
CA MET A 191 3.13 -15.31 4.52
C MET A 191 4.43 -16.06 4.77
N ASP A 192 4.81 -16.95 3.86
CA ASP A 192 6.13 -17.58 3.87
C ASP A 192 7.23 -16.52 3.82
N LEU A 193 8.23 -16.66 4.69
CA LEU A 193 9.39 -15.77 4.71
C LEU A 193 10.29 -16.05 3.50
N ILE A 194 10.48 -15.05 2.64
CA ILE A 194 11.46 -15.11 1.56
C ILE A 194 12.85 -14.98 2.16
N ARG A 195 13.72 -15.97 1.91
CA ARG A 195 15.12 -15.97 2.36
C ARG A 195 16.01 -15.62 1.18
N ALA A 196 16.23 -14.32 0.96
CA ALA A 196 17.13 -13.82 -0.06
C ALA A 196 18.60 -14.06 0.33
N PRO A 197 19.50 -14.29 -0.63
CA PRO A 197 20.93 -14.35 -0.36
C PRO A 197 21.44 -13.03 0.21
N GLU A 198 22.18 -13.10 1.31
CA GLU A 198 22.86 -11.96 1.92
C GLU A 198 24.19 -11.69 1.23
N PHE A 199 24.59 -10.42 1.22
CA PHE A 199 25.92 -10.02 0.74
C PHE A 199 26.42 -8.79 1.52
N GLY A 200 27.74 -8.71 1.69
CA GLY A 200 28.38 -7.58 2.36
C GLY A 200 28.29 -6.30 1.52
N SER A 201 27.89 -5.20 2.16
CA SER A 201 27.78 -3.87 1.56
C SER A 201 28.19 -2.78 2.56
N VAL A 202 28.29 -1.54 2.07
CA VAL A 202 28.54 -0.35 2.88
C VAL A 202 27.39 0.63 2.70
N LEU A 203 26.66 0.90 3.77
CA LEU A 203 25.53 1.82 3.82
C LEU A 203 26.02 3.22 4.20
N LEU A 204 25.60 4.25 3.45
CA LEU A 204 25.82 5.65 3.80
C LEU A 204 24.53 6.24 4.40
N ARG A 205 24.58 6.68 5.65
CA ARG A 205 23.44 7.35 6.30
C ARG A 205 23.93 8.48 7.20
N ASN A 206 23.34 9.67 7.06
CA ASN A 206 23.73 10.87 7.83
C ASN A 206 25.24 11.19 7.78
N GLY A 207 25.90 10.90 6.66
CA GLY A 207 27.34 11.11 6.49
C GLY A 207 28.23 10.01 7.08
N GLU A 208 27.65 8.97 7.69
CA GLU A 208 28.37 7.85 8.28
C GLU A 208 28.33 6.62 7.37
N LEU A 209 29.46 5.91 7.28
CA LEU A 209 29.59 4.66 6.54
C LEU A 209 29.46 3.48 7.52
N VAL A 210 28.56 2.55 7.22
CA VAL A 210 28.28 1.36 8.03
C VAL A 210 28.42 0.13 7.15
N ALA A 211 29.42 -0.71 7.43
CA ALA A 211 29.52 -2.03 6.80
C ALA A 211 28.47 -2.97 7.41
N ALA A 212 27.71 -3.66 6.56
CA ALA A 212 26.66 -4.58 6.99
C ALA A 212 26.41 -5.65 5.92
N ASP A 213 25.92 -6.82 6.35
CA ASP A 213 25.29 -7.78 5.45
C ASP A 213 23.87 -7.31 5.15
N VAL A 214 23.52 -7.33 3.86
CA VAL A 214 22.25 -6.78 3.37
C VAL A 214 21.54 -7.74 2.45
N VAL A 215 20.23 -7.52 2.33
CA VAL A 215 19.37 -8.09 1.28
C VAL A 215 18.82 -6.95 0.43
N SER A 216 18.51 -7.24 -0.82
CA SER A 216 17.91 -6.27 -1.75
C SER A 216 16.51 -6.70 -2.16
N GLU A 217 15.59 -5.74 -2.26
CA GLU A 217 14.24 -5.94 -2.77
C GLU A 217 14.07 -5.14 -4.07
N LEU A 218 13.71 -5.81 -5.17
CA LEU A 218 13.55 -5.20 -6.47
C LEU A 218 12.10 -4.70 -6.65
N GLY A 219 11.94 -3.39 -6.82
CA GLY A 219 10.66 -2.76 -7.19
C GLY A 219 10.56 -2.46 -8.68
N ILE A 220 9.43 -2.80 -9.30
CA ILE A 220 9.13 -2.49 -10.70
C ILE A 220 7.93 -1.55 -10.77
N TYR A 221 8.12 -0.35 -11.32
CA TYR A 221 7.03 0.60 -11.53
C TYR A 221 6.19 0.22 -12.75
N GLY A 222 4.87 0.18 -12.57
CA GLY A 222 3.89 0.01 -13.65
C GLY A 222 3.02 1.25 -13.79
N ILE A 223 2.72 1.64 -15.03
CA ILE A 223 1.81 2.76 -15.34
C ILE A 223 0.70 2.21 -16.23
N TRP A 224 -0.55 2.54 -15.89
CA TRP A 224 -1.71 2.12 -16.65
C TRP A 224 -2.77 3.22 -16.68
N VAL A 225 -3.31 3.48 -17.88
CA VAL A 225 -4.42 4.40 -18.16
C VAL A 225 -5.26 3.73 -19.24
N ARG A 226 -6.59 3.84 -19.14
CA ARG A 226 -7.53 3.33 -20.15
C ARG A 226 -8.56 4.39 -20.51
#